data_AF-A0A135VUW2-F1
#
_entry.id   AF-A0A135VUW2-F1
#
_cell.length_a   1.000
_cell.length_b   1.000
_cell.length_c   1.000
_cell.angle_alpha   90.00
_cell.angle_beta   90.00
_cell.angle_gamma   90.00
#
_symmetry.space_group_name_H-M   'P 1'
#
loop_
_entity.id
_entity.type
_entity.pdbx_description
1 polymer ?
#
loop_
_entity_poly.entity_id
_entity_poly.type
_entity_poly.pdbx_seq_one_letter_code
_entity_poly.pdbx_strand_id
1 'polypeptide(L)'
;MTQEESERTNTHPSGHRTQRWWLWKLGFLAALSAVWFFLRTGLKPSRVSYPCQQAAISNMRVFHVALLASIPSLAKVRSSLGVIKPAAVLAVLFLGSAFIADGTVLTGLRYSSGANVDYTRVPVELNSHSALATEGTSAVFFVQNATGLEGNMDEAVAALFELMDAEDNHFYGSSSYPSGLIGSNDVVLLKVNCQWEDRGGTNTDLLKSIIKAIVIHPDGFTGEVVVADNGQGRGSLDRAWSNAYDHSQSMRDVAESFSSHNVSIYLWDYLRSSTVDDYDAGDFEDGYVLNSTWNEDTEIYVSYPKFRTPYGTYISFKNGIWDNVTGFDSERLKVVNMPVLKSHQIYGVTGCIKHYMGVPKGHVEPSVHPEWPHEHLSIALGGMGTLMAETRFPVLNILDAIWVNANPIESSSACGPSTYTDDASFTDVIGASLDPVALDYWASKYILIPAAIDRNYARYSSRSRLCTNERPLCVILGDGGIIPQLSEEINECPARPWLSGNNGPE
;
A
#
# COMPACT_ATOMS: atom_id res chain seq x y z
N MET A 1 -35.64 -36.18 -80.33
CA MET A 1 -34.93 -34.95 -80.72
C MET A 1 -34.36 -34.33 -79.46
N THR A 2 -33.03 -34.50 -79.30
CA THR A 2 -32.03 -33.67 -78.56
C THR A 2 -32.17 -33.49 -77.04
N GLN A 3 -31.38 -34.15 -76.17
CA GLN A 3 -29.93 -34.05 -75.81
C GLN A 3 -29.51 -32.74 -75.10
N GLU A 4 -29.08 -32.87 -73.82
CA GLU A 4 -27.93 -32.23 -73.10
C GLU A 4 -28.19 -32.35 -71.57
N GLU A 5 -27.55 -33.27 -70.84
CA GLU A 5 -26.28 -33.12 -70.06
C GLU A 5 -26.34 -32.01 -69.00
N SER A 6 -26.33 -32.30 -67.69
CA SER A 6 -25.08 -32.39 -66.90
C SER A 6 -25.31 -32.91 -65.47
N GLU A 7 -24.59 -34.00 -65.15
CA GLU A 7 -23.85 -34.34 -63.92
C GLU A 7 -24.40 -34.32 -62.47
N ARG A 8 -23.94 -35.38 -61.79
CA ARG A 8 -24.06 -35.81 -60.39
C ARG A 8 -23.51 -34.78 -59.39
N THR A 9 -24.04 -34.81 -58.16
CA THR A 9 -23.26 -35.26 -56.98
C THR A 9 -24.16 -35.53 -55.77
N ASN A 10 -24.05 -36.75 -55.22
CA ASN A 10 -24.38 -37.09 -53.85
C ASN A 10 -23.39 -36.41 -52.89
N THR A 11 -23.86 -35.75 -51.83
CA THR A 11 -23.11 -35.63 -50.57
C THR A 11 -24.07 -35.67 -49.37
N HIS A 12 -23.92 -36.73 -48.57
CA HIS A 12 -24.45 -36.85 -47.20
C HIS A 12 -23.93 -35.71 -46.30
N PRO A 13 -24.72 -35.22 -45.32
CA PRO A 13 -24.20 -34.36 -44.27
C PRO A 13 -23.60 -35.22 -43.14
N SER A 14 -22.29 -35.47 -43.17
CA SER A 14 -21.55 -36.11 -42.06
C SER A 14 -20.84 -35.08 -41.17
N GLY A 15 -21.55 -34.05 -40.69
CA GLY A 15 -20.95 -32.94 -39.94
C GLY A 15 -21.02 -33.00 -38.41
N HIS A 16 -21.94 -33.78 -37.81
CA HIS A 16 -22.22 -33.64 -36.36
C HIS A 16 -21.54 -34.66 -35.43
N ARG A 17 -20.86 -35.68 -35.97
CA ARG A 17 -20.28 -36.77 -35.14
C ARG A 17 -18.86 -36.48 -34.66
N THR A 18 -18.10 -35.64 -35.37
CA THR A 18 -16.69 -35.30 -35.08
C THR A 18 -16.53 -34.27 -33.95
N GLN A 19 -17.45 -33.33 -33.81
CA GLN A 19 -17.37 -32.25 -32.81
C GLN A 19 -17.57 -32.74 -31.36
N ARG A 20 -18.47 -33.73 -31.15
CA ARG A 20 -18.67 -34.35 -29.82
C ARG A 20 -17.46 -35.15 -29.35
N TRP A 21 -16.75 -35.82 -30.26
CA TRP A 21 -15.63 -36.69 -29.91
C TRP A 21 -14.38 -35.92 -29.41
N TRP A 22 -14.17 -34.71 -29.93
CA TRP A 22 -13.08 -33.83 -29.48
C TRP A 22 -13.28 -33.32 -28.04
N LEU A 23 -14.52 -32.96 -27.68
CA LEU A 23 -14.87 -32.55 -26.31
C LEU A 23 -14.62 -33.67 -25.29
N TRP A 24 -14.91 -34.92 -25.65
CA TRP A 24 -14.61 -36.07 -24.78
C TRP A 24 -13.11 -36.27 -24.55
N LYS A 25 -12.28 -36.05 -25.59
CA LYS A 25 -10.81 -36.12 -25.45
C LYS A 25 -10.26 -35.01 -24.56
N LEU A 26 -10.74 -33.79 -24.73
CA LEU A 26 -10.37 -32.67 -23.86
C LEU A 26 -10.83 -32.89 -22.43
N GLY A 27 -12.04 -33.42 -22.23
CA GLY A 27 -12.56 -33.74 -20.91
C GLY A 27 -11.76 -34.82 -20.19
N PHE A 28 -11.33 -35.86 -20.93
CA PHE A 28 -10.47 -36.91 -20.39
C PHE A 28 -9.08 -36.37 -19.98
N LEU A 29 -8.47 -35.52 -20.82
CA LEU A 29 -7.20 -34.87 -20.49
C LEU A 29 -7.32 -33.92 -19.28
N ALA A 30 -8.41 -33.17 -19.19
CA ALA A 30 -8.70 -32.30 -18.07
C ALA A 30 -8.90 -33.09 -16.77
N ALA A 31 -9.60 -34.22 -16.82
CA ALA A 31 -9.80 -35.10 -15.66
C ALA A 31 -8.48 -35.69 -15.15
N LEU A 32 -7.62 -36.18 -16.05
CA LEU A 32 -6.28 -36.68 -15.69
C LEU A 32 -5.41 -35.55 -15.10
N SER A 33 -5.51 -34.35 -15.66
CA SER A 33 -4.81 -33.17 -15.17
C SER A 33 -5.30 -32.73 -13.78
N ALA A 34 -6.60 -32.81 -13.51
CA ALA A 34 -7.17 -32.54 -12.19
C ALA A 34 -6.67 -33.54 -11.14
N VAL A 35 -6.71 -34.84 -11.45
CA VAL A 35 -6.20 -35.89 -10.57
C VAL A 35 -4.71 -35.68 -10.28
N TRP A 36 -3.91 -35.39 -11.31
CA TRP A 36 -2.49 -35.07 -11.15
C TRP A 36 -2.27 -33.82 -10.29
N PHE A 37 -3.08 -32.79 -10.49
CA PHE A 37 -2.99 -31.53 -9.77
C PHE A 37 -3.25 -31.72 -8.26
N PHE A 38 -4.35 -32.37 -7.91
CA PHE A 38 -4.70 -32.62 -6.51
C PHE A 38 -3.71 -33.56 -5.81
N LEU A 39 -3.25 -34.61 -6.49
CA LEU A 39 -2.29 -35.57 -5.91
C LEU A 39 -0.91 -34.94 -5.64
N ARG A 40 -0.46 -34.01 -6.49
CA ARG A 40 0.90 -33.42 -6.39
C ARG A 40 0.94 -32.16 -5.55
N THR A 41 -0.16 -31.41 -5.52
CA THR A 41 -0.33 -30.27 -4.61
C THR A 41 -0.48 -30.76 -3.17
N GLY A 42 -1.32 -31.77 -2.93
CA GLY A 42 -1.51 -32.36 -1.60
C GLY A 42 -1.80 -31.31 -0.53
N LEU A 43 -1.18 -31.45 0.66
CA LEU A 43 -1.30 -30.51 1.78
C LEU A 43 -0.27 -29.36 1.75
N LYS A 44 0.48 -29.19 0.67
CA LYS A 44 1.50 -28.12 0.56
C LYS A 44 1.13 -27.15 -0.57
N PRO A 45 0.36 -26.08 -0.26
CA PRO A 45 -0.20 -25.17 -1.26
C PRO A 45 0.85 -24.50 -2.17
N SER A 46 2.08 -24.31 -1.68
CA SER A 46 3.15 -23.70 -2.48
C SER A 46 3.57 -24.51 -3.71
N ARG A 47 3.19 -25.79 -3.83
CA ARG A 47 3.49 -26.60 -5.02
C ARG A 47 2.66 -26.24 -6.25
N VAL A 48 1.60 -25.46 -6.08
CA VAL A 48 0.75 -24.97 -7.18
C VAL A 48 1.58 -24.16 -8.18
N SER A 49 2.61 -23.44 -7.75
CA SER A 49 3.47 -22.63 -8.61
C SER A 49 4.39 -23.46 -9.54
N TYR A 50 4.48 -24.77 -9.36
CA TYR A 50 5.38 -25.60 -10.16
C TYR A 50 4.91 -25.68 -11.63
N PRO A 51 5.83 -25.66 -12.62
CA PRO A 51 5.47 -25.63 -14.04
C PRO A 51 4.52 -26.75 -14.49
N CYS A 52 4.68 -27.96 -13.93
CA CYS A 52 3.82 -29.10 -14.24
C CYS A 52 2.42 -29.02 -13.60
N GLN A 53 2.29 -28.29 -12.49
CA GLN A 53 0.99 -28.02 -11.84
C GLN A 53 0.25 -26.91 -12.59
N GLN A 54 0.98 -25.88 -13.05
CA GLN A 54 0.45 -24.83 -13.92
C GLN A 54 -0.05 -25.39 -15.26
N ALA A 55 0.71 -26.31 -15.89
CA ALA A 55 0.25 -26.99 -17.11
C ALA A 55 -1.03 -27.83 -16.90
N ALA A 56 -1.15 -28.49 -15.73
CA ALA A 56 -2.34 -29.24 -15.39
C ALA A 56 -3.57 -28.32 -15.21
N ILE A 57 -3.39 -27.15 -14.58
CA ILE A 57 -4.42 -26.11 -14.49
C ILE A 57 -4.84 -25.62 -15.87
N SER A 58 -3.89 -25.35 -16.78
CA SER A 58 -4.20 -24.91 -18.14
C SER A 58 -5.03 -25.92 -18.92
N ASN A 59 -4.72 -27.22 -18.82
CA ASN A 59 -5.52 -28.28 -19.46
C ASN A 59 -6.96 -28.33 -18.94
N MET A 60 -7.15 -28.16 -17.62
CA MET A 60 -8.49 -28.07 -17.02
C MET A 60 -9.26 -26.85 -17.53
N ARG A 61 -8.59 -25.69 -17.67
CA ARG A 61 -9.19 -24.44 -18.15
C ARG A 61 -9.59 -24.50 -19.62
N VAL A 62 -8.76 -25.07 -20.50
CA VAL A 62 -9.07 -25.23 -21.92
C VAL A 62 -10.34 -26.07 -22.11
N PHE A 63 -10.50 -27.14 -21.34
CA PHE A 63 -11.74 -27.92 -21.37
C PHE A 63 -12.94 -27.13 -20.86
N HIS A 64 -12.79 -26.33 -19.80
CA HIS A 64 -13.87 -25.50 -19.27
C HIS A 64 -14.36 -24.46 -20.29
N VAL A 65 -13.45 -23.77 -20.98
CA VAL A 65 -13.79 -22.83 -22.05
C VAL A 65 -14.46 -23.57 -23.22
N ALA A 66 -13.96 -24.73 -23.61
CA ALA A 66 -14.57 -25.54 -24.66
C ALA A 66 -15.97 -26.03 -24.27
N LEU A 67 -16.21 -26.32 -22.98
CA LEU A 67 -17.51 -26.70 -22.43
C LEU A 67 -18.50 -25.52 -22.48
N LEU A 68 -18.08 -24.34 -22.01
CA LEU A 68 -18.89 -23.11 -22.02
C LEU A 68 -19.22 -22.63 -23.44
N ALA A 69 -18.26 -22.67 -24.35
CA ALA A 69 -18.45 -22.34 -25.77
C ALA A 69 -19.40 -23.33 -26.49
N SER A 70 -19.59 -24.53 -25.92
CA SER A 70 -20.51 -25.54 -26.44
C SER A 70 -21.91 -25.47 -25.85
N ILE A 71 -22.19 -24.54 -24.93
CA ILE A 71 -23.52 -24.33 -24.35
C ILE A 71 -24.37 -23.58 -25.39
N PRO A 72 -25.44 -24.19 -25.96
CA PRO A 72 -26.38 -23.43 -26.78
C PRO A 72 -27.06 -22.37 -25.90
N SER A 73 -27.43 -21.23 -26.49
CA SER A 73 -28.06 -20.10 -25.78
C SER A 73 -29.06 -20.54 -24.71
N LEU A 74 -29.08 -19.86 -23.56
CA LEU A 74 -29.92 -20.15 -22.39
C LEU A 74 -31.40 -20.45 -22.72
N ALA A 75 -31.93 -19.90 -23.82
CA ALA A 75 -33.25 -20.17 -24.34
C ALA A 75 -33.49 -21.62 -24.80
N LYS A 76 -32.47 -22.33 -25.33
CA LYS A 76 -32.54 -23.74 -25.75
C LYS A 76 -32.37 -24.72 -24.58
N VAL A 77 -31.62 -24.34 -23.55
CA VAL A 77 -31.43 -25.17 -22.34
C VAL A 77 -32.73 -25.26 -21.52
N ARG A 78 -33.54 -24.19 -21.53
CA ARG A 78 -34.83 -24.13 -20.83
C ARG A 78 -35.91 -25.04 -21.42
N SER A 79 -35.86 -25.34 -22.72
CA SER A 79 -36.86 -26.19 -23.39
C SER A 79 -36.48 -27.67 -23.46
N SER A 80 -35.22 -28.05 -23.19
CA SER A 80 -34.76 -29.44 -23.24
C SER A 80 -34.58 -30.12 -21.88
N LEU A 81 -34.71 -29.40 -20.77
CA LEU A 81 -34.52 -29.97 -19.42
C LEU A 81 -35.85 -30.42 -18.81
N GLY A 82 -36.40 -31.50 -19.36
CA GLY A 82 -37.35 -32.34 -18.66
C GLY A 82 -36.64 -33.25 -17.65
N VAL A 83 -37.10 -33.22 -16.40
CA VAL A 83 -36.90 -34.22 -15.32
C VAL A 83 -35.45 -34.52 -14.88
N ILE A 84 -34.44 -33.72 -15.26
CA ILE A 84 -33.13 -33.82 -14.62
C ILE A 84 -33.16 -33.01 -13.32
N LYS A 85 -32.95 -33.71 -12.19
CA LYS A 85 -33.13 -33.17 -10.83
C LYS A 85 -32.37 -31.85 -10.65
N PRO A 86 -32.98 -30.83 -10.02
CA PRO A 86 -32.41 -29.48 -9.83
C PRO A 86 -31.05 -29.47 -9.12
N ALA A 87 -30.70 -30.56 -8.42
CA ALA A 87 -29.40 -30.77 -7.79
C ALA A 87 -28.21 -30.82 -8.78
N ALA A 88 -28.39 -31.34 -10.00
CA ALA A 88 -27.29 -31.42 -10.98
C ALA A 88 -26.99 -30.06 -11.63
N VAL A 89 -28.03 -29.26 -11.86
CA VAL A 89 -27.89 -27.88 -12.36
C VAL A 89 -27.34 -26.98 -11.25
N LEU A 90 -27.78 -27.14 -10.01
CA LEU A 90 -27.15 -26.46 -8.87
C LEU A 90 -25.69 -26.87 -8.69
N ALA A 91 -25.33 -28.15 -8.84
CA ALA A 91 -23.95 -28.60 -8.70
C ALA A 91 -23.02 -28.04 -9.79
N VAL A 92 -23.49 -27.96 -11.05
CA VAL A 92 -22.71 -27.35 -12.14
C VAL A 92 -22.62 -25.83 -11.99
N LEU A 93 -23.68 -25.17 -11.50
CA LEU A 93 -23.65 -23.74 -11.21
C LEU A 93 -22.82 -23.41 -9.96
N PHE A 94 -22.81 -24.27 -8.92
CA PHE A 94 -21.96 -24.13 -7.73
C PHE A 94 -20.49 -24.41 -8.03
N LEU A 95 -20.19 -25.42 -8.86
CA LEU A 95 -18.82 -25.69 -9.32
C LEU A 95 -18.32 -24.62 -10.30
N GLY A 96 -19.22 -24.00 -11.07
CA GLY A 96 -18.90 -22.85 -11.92
C GLY A 96 -18.76 -21.53 -11.15
N SER A 97 -19.57 -21.30 -10.11
CA SER A 97 -19.50 -20.09 -9.28
C SER A 97 -18.34 -20.11 -8.28
N ALA A 98 -17.91 -21.29 -7.83
CA ALA A 98 -16.71 -21.45 -7.00
C ALA A 98 -15.40 -21.09 -7.74
N PHE A 99 -15.44 -20.89 -9.05
CA PHE A 99 -14.30 -20.40 -9.85
C PHE A 99 -14.47 -18.97 -10.39
N ILE A 100 -15.64 -18.35 -10.19
CA ILE A 100 -15.94 -16.97 -10.65
C ILE A 100 -15.99 -15.98 -9.48
N ALA A 101 -16.17 -16.46 -8.24
CA ALA A 101 -16.24 -15.60 -7.05
C ALA A 101 -14.89 -15.15 -6.48
N ASP A 102 -13.78 -15.52 -7.11
CA ASP A 102 -12.45 -15.08 -6.69
C ASP A 102 -11.76 -14.42 -7.90
N GLY A 103 -11.69 -13.09 -7.86
CA GLY A 103 -11.06 -12.27 -8.91
C GLY A 103 -9.59 -12.62 -9.17
N THR A 104 -8.99 -13.46 -8.34
CA THR A 104 -7.64 -14.03 -8.43
C THR A 104 -7.31 -14.73 -9.76
N VAL A 105 -8.30 -15.27 -10.50
CA VAL A 105 -8.03 -16.02 -11.74
C VAL A 105 -7.84 -15.14 -12.98
N LEU A 106 -8.52 -13.99 -13.08
CA LEU A 106 -8.27 -13.03 -14.17
C LEU A 106 -6.92 -12.31 -13.96
N THR A 107 -6.57 -12.02 -12.71
CA THR A 107 -5.27 -11.45 -12.31
C THR A 107 -4.13 -12.43 -12.55
N GLY A 108 -4.31 -13.71 -12.21
CA GLY A 108 -3.33 -14.77 -12.49
C GLY A 108 -3.16 -15.14 -13.98
N LEU A 109 -4.17 -14.89 -14.81
CA LEU A 109 -4.08 -15.04 -16.27
C LEU A 109 -3.28 -13.91 -16.94
N ARG A 110 -3.19 -12.72 -16.33
CA ARG A 110 -2.26 -11.66 -16.78
C ARG A 110 -0.81 -11.95 -16.38
N TYR A 111 -0.59 -12.68 -15.28
CA TYR A 111 0.75 -12.93 -14.70
C TYR A 111 1.49 -14.13 -15.31
N SER A 112 0.79 -15.10 -15.90
CA SER A 112 1.39 -16.31 -16.49
C SER A 112 1.86 -16.14 -17.94
N SER A 113 1.45 -15.05 -18.60
CA SER A 113 2.20 -14.45 -19.70
C SER A 113 3.11 -13.41 -19.08
N GLY A 114 4.43 -13.52 -19.20
CA GLY A 114 5.37 -12.43 -18.92
C GLY A 114 5.21 -11.25 -19.89
N ALA A 115 3.97 -10.79 -20.07
CA ALA A 115 3.67 -9.54 -20.70
C ALA A 115 4.17 -8.49 -19.72
N ASN A 116 5.19 -7.74 -20.13
CA ASN A 116 5.35 -6.37 -19.66
C ASN A 116 3.96 -5.76 -19.68
N VAL A 117 3.36 -5.55 -18.50
CA VAL A 117 2.18 -4.73 -18.41
C VAL A 117 2.70 -3.34 -18.74
N ASP A 118 2.54 -2.95 -20.00
CA ASP A 118 2.83 -1.60 -20.45
C ASP A 118 1.80 -0.71 -19.74
N TYR A 119 2.16 -0.26 -18.55
CA TYR A 119 1.34 0.64 -17.77
C TYR A 119 1.35 1.96 -18.52
N THR A 120 0.21 2.32 -19.13
CA THR A 120 0.04 3.68 -19.64
C THR A 120 0.20 4.63 -18.47
N ARG A 121 1.28 5.39 -18.46
CA ARG A 121 1.56 6.34 -17.39
C ARG A 121 0.59 7.50 -17.46
N VAL A 122 0.11 7.92 -16.30
CA VAL A 122 -0.63 9.18 -16.15
C VAL A 122 0.29 10.33 -16.57
N PRO A 123 -0.16 11.23 -17.46
CA PRO A 123 0.62 12.40 -17.89
C PRO A 123 0.64 13.46 -16.79
N VAL A 124 1.46 13.26 -15.77
CA VAL A 124 1.70 14.24 -14.71
C VAL A 124 2.93 15.08 -15.08
N GLU A 125 2.73 16.38 -15.29
CA GLU A 125 3.84 17.32 -15.48
C GLU A 125 4.26 17.92 -14.13
N LEU A 126 5.38 17.45 -13.58
CA LEU A 126 5.95 17.99 -12.35
C LEU A 126 7.11 18.91 -12.70
N ASN A 127 7.01 20.17 -12.31
CA ASN A 127 8.04 21.17 -12.53
C ASN A 127 8.66 21.56 -11.19
N SER A 128 9.97 21.77 -11.18
CA SER A 128 10.66 22.35 -10.03
C SER A 128 10.22 23.80 -9.86
N HIS A 129 9.92 24.19 -8.63
CA HIS A 129 9.55 25.57 -8.29
C HIS A 129 10.23 25.97 -7.00
N SER A 130 10.84 27.16 -6.98
CA SER A 130 11.30 27.80 -5.75
C SER A 130 10.13 28.48 -5.06
N ALA A 131 10.12 28.46 -3.73
CA ALA A 131 9.12 29.19 -2.96
C ALA A 131 9.30 30.71 -3.14
N LEU A 132 8.19 31.44 -3.18
CA LEU A 132 8.19 32.91 -3.32
C LEU A 132 8.63 33.62 -2.04
N ALA A 133 8.45 32.98 -0.88
CA ALA A 133 8.95 33.41 0.42
C ALA A 133 9.93 32.36 0.93
N THR A 134 10.96 32.77 1.67
CA THR A 134 11.97 31.84 2.22
C THR A 134 11.65 31.41 3.65
N GLU A 135 11.04 32.29 4.46
CA GLU A 135 10.69 31.96 5.85
C GLU A 135 9.51 30.99 5.93
N GLY A 136 9.68 29.93 6.74
CA GLY A 136 8.62 28.94 7.00
C GLY A 136 8.28 28.05 5.82
N THR A 137 9.20 27.86 4.87
CA THR A 137 8.99 26.98 3.72
C THR A 137 9.68 25.64 3.89
N SER A 138 9.02 24.60 3.36
CA SER A 138 9.48 23.21 3.45
C SER A 138 9.90 22.73 2.07
N ALA A 139 11.08 22.10 1.99
CA ALA A 139 11.57 21.52 0.75
C ALA A 139 10.84 20.20 0.45
N VAL A 140 10.42 20.03 -0.80
CA VAL A 140 9.86 18.77 -1.32
C VAL A 140 10.69 18.38 -2.52
N PHE A 141 11.25 17.17 -2.46
CA PHE A 141 12.06 16.59 -3.51
C PHE A 141 11.27 15.50 -4.21
N PHE A 142 11.42 15.38 -5.52
CA PHE A 142 10.74 14.33 -6.27
C PHE A 142 11.56 13.87 -7.47
N VAL A 143 11.32 12.63 -7.87
CA VAL A 143 11.88 12.03 -9.09
C VAL A 143 10.73 11.44 -9.89
N GLN A 144 10.62 11.82 -11.17
CA GLN A 144 9.73 11.19 -12.15
C GLN A 144 10.51 10.16 -12.98
N ASN A 145 9.81 9.20 -13.55
CA ASN A 145 10.44 8.03 -14.18
C ASN A 145 11.28 7.25 -13.17
N ALA A 146 10.75 7.12 -11.95
CA ALA A 146 11.51 6.57 -10.86
C ALA A 146 11.85 5.08 -11.08
N THR A 147 10.99 4.36 -11.80
CA THR A 147 11.19 2.93 -12.04
C THR A 147 12.14 2.65 -13.20
N GLY A 148 13.25 1.98 -12.91
CA GLY A 148 14.13 1.35 -13.88
C GLY A 148 13.67 -0.04 -14.33
N LEU A 149 14.60 -0.77 -14.97
CA LEU A 149 14.34 -2.13 -15.47
C LEU A 149 13.88 -3.06 -14.35
N GLU A 150 12.78 -3.78 -14.58
CA GLU A 150 12.20 -4.77 -13.64
C GLU A 150 11.91 -4.22 -12.24
N GLY A 151 11.58 -2.93 -12.13
CA GLY A 151 11.26 -2.33 -10.83
C GLY A 151 12.46 -1.73 -10.09
N ASN A 152 13.68 -1.79 -10.64
CA ASN A 152 14.84 -1.25 -9.93
C ASN A 152 14.72 0.27 -9.69
N MET A 153 14.75 0.69 -8.41
CA MET A 153 14.62 2.10 -8.01
C MET A 153 15.96 2.73 -7.57
N ASP A 154 17.09 2.03 -7.70
CA ASP A 154 18.40 2.47 -7.18
C ASP A 154 18.80 3.85 -7.73
N GLU A 155 18.69 4.05 -9.05
CA GLU A 155 19.06 5.31 -9.71
C GLU A 155 18.14 6.46 -9.26
N ALA A 156 16.84 6.19 -9.11
CA ALA A 156 15.88 7.19 -8.67
C ALA A 156 16.05 7.55 -7.19
N VAL A 157 16.35 6.58 -6.34
CA VAL A 157 16.68 6.82 -4.92
C VAL A 157 17.97 7.63 -4.80
N ALA A 158 19.00 7.30 -5.57
CA ALA A 158 20.23 8.08 -5.60
C ALA A 158 19.98 9.53 -6.06
N ALA A 159 19.24 9.72 -7.15
CA ALA A 159 18.88 11.04 -7.65
C ALA A 159 18.04 11.84 -6.63
N LEU A 160 17.14 11.17 -5.91
CA LEU A 160 16.35 11.81 -4.86
C LEU A 160 17.25 12.32 -3.73
N PHE A 161 18.25 11.56 -3.31
CA PHE A 161 19.20 11.97 -2.29
C PHE A 161 20.17 13.04 -2.77
N GLU A 162 20.59 13.00 -4.04
CA GLU A 162 21.40 14.09 -4.65
C GLU A 162 20.63 15.41 -4.67
N LEU A 163 19.31 15.37 -4.96
CA LEU A 163 18.45 16.56 -4.87
C LEU A 163 18.35 17.09 -3.43
N MET A 164 18.27 16.21 -2.44
CA MET A 164 18.26 16.59 -1.03
C MET A 164 19.61 17.18 -0.59
N ASP A 165 20.72 16.57 -1.00
CA ASP A 165 22.08 17.03 -0.73
C ASP A 165 22.32 18.45 -1.28
N ALA A 166 21.75 18.77 -2.45
CA ALA A 166 21.86 20.09 -3.06
C ALA A 166 21.21 21.22 -2.22
N GLU A 167 20.28 20.86 -1.33
CA GLU A 167 19.58 21.78 -0.41
C GLU A 167 19.98 21.52 1.06
N ASP A 168 21.21 21.04 1.30
CA ASP A 168 21.82 20.81 2.63
C ASP A 168 21.05 19.77 3.50
N ASN A 169 20.24 18.92 2.87
CA ASN A 169 19.51 17.83 3.52
C ASN A 169 20.21 16.49 3.29
N HIS A 170 21.32 16.26 3.98
CA HIS A 170 22.15 15.10 3.73
C HIS A 170 21.56 13.79 4.23
N PHE A 171 21.38 12.80 3.34
CA PHE A 171 20.86 11.49 3.75
C PHE A 171 21.84 10.75 4.68
N TYR A 172 23.14 10.77 4.35
CA TYR A 172 24.18 10.09 5.12
C TYR A 172 24.83 10.99 6.16
N GLY A 173 24.71 10.63 7.43
CA GLY A 173 25.51 11.13 8.55
C GLY A 173 26.92 10.56 8.47
N SER A 174 27.81 11.26 7.77
CA SER A 174 29.17 10.79 7.48
C SER A 174 30.24 11.67 8.08
N SER A 175 31.50 11.23 8.02
CA SER A 175 32.66 12.05 8.33
C SER A 175 32.70 13.40 7.57
N SER A 176 32.15 13.44 6.36
CA SER A 176 32.06 14.66 5.54
C SER A 176 30.83 15.50 5.89
N TYR A 177 29.75 14.87 6.36
CA TYR A 177 28.48 15.50 6.71
C TYR A 177 27.95 14.95 8.04
N PRO A 178 28.51 15.35 9.20
CA PRO A 178 28.16 14.76 10.48
C PRO A 178 26.71 14.99 10.91
N SER A 179 26.05 16.00 10.35
CA SER A 179 24.65 16.33 10.57
C SER A 179 23.67 15.61 9.64
N GLY A 180 24.15 14.70 8.79
CA GLY A 180 23.28 13.91 7.93
C GLY A 180 22.32 13.00 8.72
N LEU A 181 21.22 12.62 8.07
CA LEU A 181 20.06 12.03 8.73
C LEU A 181 20.32 10.65 9.34
N ILE A 182 21.13 9.82 8.68
CA ILE A 182 21.39 8.42 9.06
C ILE A 182 22.90 8.20 9.21
N GLY A 183 23.36 7.98 10.44
CA GLY A 183 24.73 7.57 10.74
C GLY A 183 24.99 6.08 10.48
N SER A 184 26.27 5.72 10.40
CA SER A 184 26.71 4.35 10.09
C SER A 184 26.31 3.30 11.13
N ASN A 185 26.09 3.69 12.39
CA ASN A 185 25.77 2.80 13.51
C ASN A 185 24.33 2.96 14.06
N ASP A 186 23.50 3.72 13.35
CA ASP A 186 22.11 3.97 13.71
C ASP A 186 21.22 2.73 13.56
N VAL A 187 20.14 2.72 14.32
CA VAL A 187 19.03 1.79 14.12
C VAL A 187 17.98 2.52 13.29
N VAL A 188 17.81 2.10 12.04
CA VAL A 188 16.88 2.71 11.09
C VAL A 188 15.59 1.90 11.04
N LEU A 189 14.52 2.49 11.57
CA LEU A 189 13.19 1.92 11.51
C LEU A 189 12.46 2.45 10.27
N LEU A 190 12.23 1.55 9.31
CA LEU A 190 11.44 1.82 8.11
C LEU A 190 9.97 1.54 8.43
N LYS A 191 9.21 2.61 8.68
CA LYS A 191 7.77 2.52 8.87
C LYS A 191 7.11 2.38 7.50
N VAL A 192 6.60 1.19 7.21
CA VAL A 192 5.93 0.85 5.94
C VAL A 192 4.42 0.76 6.13
N ASN A 193 3.65 0.59 5.05
CA ASN A 193 2.23 0.24 5.09
C ASN A 193 2.08 -1.24 4.76
N CYS A 194 1.71 -2.04 5.76
CA CYS A 194 1.49 -3.48 5.61
C CYS A 194 0.01 -3.91 5.76
N GLN A 195 -0.88 -2.95 5.98
CA GLN A 195 -2.31 -3.22 6.23
C GLN A 195 -3.00 -3.83 5.00
N TRP A 196 -2.58 -3.44 3.80
CA TRP A 196 -3.21 -3.85 2.55
C TRP A 196 -2.20 -4.56 1.63
N GLU A 197 -2.71 -5.47 0.83
CA GLU A 197 -1.99 -6.09 -0.29
C GLU A 197 -2.12 -5.24 -1.56
N ASP A 198 -1.57 -5.75 -2.67
CA ASP A 198 -1.55 -5.05 -3.97
C ASP A 198 -1.00 -3.62 -3.83
N ARG A 199 -1.56 -2.66 -4.57
CA ARG A 199 -1.17 -1.25 -4.60
C ARG A 199 -1.63 -0.47 -3.36
N GLY A 200 -2.17 -1.17 -2.36
CA GLY A 200 -2.53 -0.61 -1.07
C GLY A 200 -1.36 -0.60 -0.08
N GLY A 201 -0.31 -1.39 -0.29
CA GLY A 201 0.89 -1.42 0.55
C GLY A 201 2.02 -0.53 0.05
N THR A 202 3.03 -0.31 0.88
CA THR A 202 4.27 0.36 0.45
C THR A 202 4.98 -0.48 -0.60
N ASN A 203 5.51 0.17 -1.63
CA ASN A 203 6.20 -0.50 -2.71
C ASN A 203 7.46 -1.27 -2.24
N THR A 204 7.54 -2.57 -2.53
CA THR A 204 8.66 -3.42 -2.10
C THR A 204 9.94 -3.20 -2.91
N ASP A 205 9.85 -2.77 -4.17
CA ASP A 205 11.03 -2.40 -4.97
C ASP A 205 11.70 -1.11 -4.44
N LEU A 206 10.88 -0.13 -4.04
CA LEU A 206 11.33 1.09 -3.36
C LEU A 206 11.93 0.76 -1.99
N LEU A 207 11.24 -0.05 -1.19
CA LEU A 207 11.77 -0.52 0.10
C LEU A 207 13.14 -1.17 -0.06
N LYS A 208 13.29 -2.06 -1.04
CA LYS A 208 14.57 -2.73 -1.35
C LYS A 208 15.67 -1.74 -1.67
N SER A 209 15.38 -0.74 -2.49
CA SER A 209 16.37 0.27 -2.91
C SER A 209 16.76 1.21 -1.75
N ILE A 210 15.81 1.55 -0.87
CA ILE A 210 16.09 2.31 0.36
C ILE A 210 16.93 1.50 1.35
N ILE A 211 16.61 0.22 1.60
CA ILE A 211 17.44 -0.65 2.45
C ILE A 211 18.84 -0.75 1.86
N LYS A 212 18.96 -0.94 0.54
CA LYS A 212 20.25 -0.96 -0.16
C LYS A 212 21.05 0.31 0.11
N ALA A 213 20.45 1.49 -0.07
CA ALA A 213 21.11 2.77 0.19
C ALA A 213 21.63 2.88 1.64
N ILE A 214 20.83 2.46 2.62
CA ILE A 214 21.25 2.45 4.04
C ILE A 214 22.44 1.53 4.26
N VAL A 215 22.39 0.27 3.80
CA VAL A 215 23.45 -0.71 4.10
C VAL A 215 24.76 -0.43 3.35
N ILE A 216 24.72 0.33 2.25
CA ILE A 216 25.92 0.80 1.53
C ILE A 216 26.44 2.16 2.03
N HIS A 217 26.04 2.58 3.24
CA HIS A 217 26.51 3.82 3.87
C HIS A 217 28.01 4.08 3.59
N PRO A 218 28.42 5.29 3.17
CA PRO A 218 29.80 5.55 2.71
C PRO A 218 30.88 5.23 3.75
N ASP A 219 30.59 5.44 5.03
CA ASP A 219 31.47 5.09 6.15
C ASP A 219 31.35 3.60 6.61
N GLY A 220 30.58 2.78 5.88
CA GLY A 220 30.23 1.40 6.20
C GLY A 220 29.11 1.30 7.23
N PHE A 221 28.03 0.56 6.94
CA PHE A 221 26.91 0.42 7.86
C PHE A 221 27.12 -0.73 8.86
N THR A 222 27.13 -0.40 10.16
CA THR A 222 27.21 -1.36 11.27
C THR A 222 25.95 -1.37 12.13
N GLY A 223 24.98 -0.54 11.79
CA GLY A 223 23.71 -0.40 12.47
C GLY A 223 22.74 -1.56 12.20
N GLU A 224 21.46 -1.28 12.38
CA GLU A 224 20.37 -2.22 12.13
C GLU A 224 19.26 -1.55 11.32
N VAL A 225 18.64 -2.28 10.40
CA VAL A 225 17.43 -1.83 9.69
C VAL A 225 16.24 -2.68 10.11
N VAL A 226 15.16 -2.04 10.53
CA VAL A 226 13.94 -2.71 10.99
C VAL A 226 12.76 -2.24 10.15
N VAL A 227 12.17 -3.13 9.37
CA VAL A 227 10.94 -2.86 8.61
C VAL A 227 9.74 -3.19 9.51
N ALA A 228 8.95 -2.19 9.86
CA ALA A 228 7.89 -2.37 10.85
C ALA A 228 6.64 -1.55 10.55
N ASP A 229 5.49 -2.06 10.99
CA ASP A 229 4.21 -1.36 10.94
C ASP A 229 3.16 -2.04 11.83
N ASN A 230 2.13 -1.29 12.20
CA ASN A 230 0.88 -1.80 12.76
C ASN A 230 -0.17 -1.81 11.64
N GLY A 231 -0.45 -3.00 11.10
CA GLY A 231 -1.47 -3.19 10.08
C GLY A 231 -2.90 -3.18 10.62
N GLN A 232 -3.08 -2.75 11.87
CA GLN A 232 -4.34 -2.61 12.58
C GLN A 232 -5.07 -3.95 12.75
N GLY A 233 -4.31 -5.00 13.07
CA GLY A 233 -4.84 -6.34 13.34
C GLY A 233 -5.17 -7.16 12.09
N ARG A 234 -4.82 -6.66 10.89
CA ARG A 234 -4.97 -7.37 9.62
C ARG A 234 -3.74 -7.24 8.72
N GLY A 235 -2.63 -6.73 9.26
CA GLY A 235 -1.38 -6.51 8.54
C GLY A 235 -0.64 -7.81 8.24
N SER A 236 0.23 -7.75 7.25
CA SER A 236 1.27 -8.76 7.04
C SER A 236 2.45 -8.13 6.32
N LEU A 237 3.65 -8.39 6.82
CA LEU A 237 4.91 -8.08 6.13
C LEU A 237 5.32 -9.21 5.15
N ASP A 238 4.53 -10.28 5.10
CA ASP A 238 4.70 -11.49 4.28
C ASP A 238 3.47 -11.67 3.38
N ARG A 239 3.16 -10.63 2.59
CA ARG A 239 2.05 -10.66 1.62
C ARG A 239 2.46 -11.47 0.39
N ALA A 240 1.54 -12.27 -0.13
CA ALA A 240 1.76 -13.00 -1.37
C ALA A 240 1.67 -12.11 -2.64
N TRP A 241 1.08 -10.93 -2.51
CA TRP A 241 0.87 -9.95 -3.58
C TRP A 241 1.23 -8.56 -3.07
N SER A 242 2.42 -8.09 -3.42
CA SER A 242 2.94 -6.79 -2.97
C SER A 242 2.80 -5.72 -4.04
N ASN A 243 2.81 -4.46 -3.61
CA ASN A 243 2.99 -3.32 -4.49
C ASN A 243 4.41 -3.37 -5.09
N ALA A 244 4.59 -3.89 -6.30
CA ALA A 244 5.88 -3.97 -6.98
C ALA A 244 5.74 -4.19 -8.49
N TYR A 245 6.86 -4.29 -9.19
CA TYR A 245 6.94 -4.99 -10.48
C TYR A 245 6.90 -6.50 -10.28
N ASP A 246 7.71 -7.04 -9.37
CA ASP A 246 7.59 -8.43 -8.93
C ASP A 246 6.60 -8.55 -7.78
N HIS A 247 5.35 -8.90 -8.09
CA HIS A 247 4.28 -8.99 -7.10
C HIS A 247 4.49 -10.14 -6.12
N SER A 248 5.34 -11.11 -6.46
CA SER A 248 5.60 -12.28 -5.62
C SER A 248 6.60 -12.02 -4.50
N GLN A 249 7.27 -10.86 -4.51
CA GLN A 249 8.22 -10.46 -3.48
C GLN A 249 7.51 -9.74 -2.33
N SER A 250 7.57 -10.30 -1.12
CA SER A 250 7.09 -9.66 0.10
C SER A 250 8.14 -8.74 0.75
N MET A 251 7.73 -7.94 1.74
CA MET A 251 8.68 -7.16 2.55
C MET A 251 9.63 -8.08 3.35
N ARG A 252 9.17 -9.27 3.73
CA ARG A 252 10.03 -10.32 4.29
C ARG A 252 11.10 -10.75 3.30
N ASP A 253 10.72 -11.10 2.07
CA ASP A 253 11.67 -11.53 1.03
C ASP A 253 12.71 -10.44 0.75
N VAL A 254 12.29 -9.17 0.73
CA VAL A 254 13.20 -8.03 0.63
C VAL A 254 14.19 -8.02 1.78
N ALA A 255 13.73 -8.05 3.03
CA ALA A 255 14.61 -8.02 4.20
C ALA A 255 15.61 -9.20 4.20
N GLU A 256 15.13 -10.41 3.90
CA GLU A 256 15.95 -11.62 3.84
C GLU A 256 17.00 -11.58 2.72
N SER A 257 16.75 -10.85 1.63
CA SER A 257 17.73 -10.65 0.57
C SER A 257 18.99 -9.89 1.02
N PHE A 258 18.93 -9.20 2.16
CA PHE A 258 20.06 -8.49 2.78
C PHE A 258 20.69 -9.27 3.95
N SER A 259 20.64 -10.61 3.94
CA SER A 259 21.13 -11.49 5.01
C SER A 259 22.59 -11.30 5.48
N SER A 260 23.42 -10.57 4.74
CA SER A 260 24.77 -10.18 5.17
C SER A 260 24.80 -8.97 6.11
N HIS A 261 23.66 -8.34 6.36
CA HIS A 261 23.47 -7.17 7.22
C HIS A 261 22.37 -7.44 8.26
N ASN A 262 22.33 -6.63 9.32
CA ASN A 262 21.27 -6.72 10.31
C ASN A 262 20.00 -6.04 9.78
N VAL A 263 19.28 -6.72 8.89
CA VAL A 263 17.97 -6.30 8.39
C VAL A 263 16.92 -7.26 8.92
N SER A 264 15.85 -6.74 9.53
CA SER A 264 14.76 -7.53 10.08
C SER A 264 13.40 -6.92 9.77
N ILE A 265 12.36 -7.72 9.98
CA ILE A 265 10.97 -7.27 9.96
C ILE A 265 10.38 -7.40 11.37
N TYR A 266 9.47 -6.51 11.75
CA TYR A 266 8.72 -6.62 12.99
C TYR A 266 7.29 -6.11 12.83
N LEU A 267 6.30 -7.01 12.88
CA LEU A 267 4.89 -6.66 12.75
C LEU A 267 4.33 -6.27 14.13
N TRP A 268 3.89 -5.01 14.28
CA TRP A 268 3.36 -4.50 15.55
C TRP A 268 1.96 -4.98 15.89
N ASP A 269 1.27 -5.65 14.96
CA ASP A 269 -0.06 -6.22 15.24
C ASP A 269 -0.03 -7.17 16.46
N TYR A 270 1.09 -7.88 16.67
CA TYR A 270 1.27 -8.78 17.81
C TYR A 270 1.43 -8.05 19.14
N LEU A 271 1.83 -6.78 19.13
CA LEU A 271 2.01 -5.97 20.33
C LEU A 271 0.69 -5.41 20.86
N ARG A 272 -0.35 -5.35 20.00
CA ARG A 272 -1.61 -4.64 20.28
C ARG A 272 -2.38 -5.20 21.48
N SER A 273 -2.14 -6.45 21.89
CA SER A 273 -2.82 -7.04 23.05
C SER A 273 -2.22 -6.61 24.39
N SER A 274 -1.03 -6.01 24.40
CA SER A 274 -0.26 -5.76 25.62
C SER A 274 -0.08 -4.25 25.85
N THR A 275 -0.48 -3.77 27.03
CA THR A 275 -0.03 -2.47 27.55
C THR A 275 1.07 -2.75 28.56
N VAL A 276 2.22 -2.09 28.40
CA VAL A 276 3.44 -2.31 29.18
C VAL A 276 4.01 -0.96 29.65
N ASP A 277 4.85 -0.98 30.68
CA ASP A 277 5.68 0.18 31.02
C ASP A 277 6.91 0.23 30.10
N ASP A 278 7.71 1.31 30.10
CA ASP A 278 8.93 1.37 29.28
C ASP A 278 10.15 0.74 29.99
N TYR A 279 11.26 0.55 29.28
CA TYR A 279 12.42 -0.19 29.77
C TYR A 279 13.07 0.42 31.03
N ASP A 280 12.98 1.74 31.23
CA ASP A 280 13.47 2.43 32.41
C ASP A 280 12.66 2.11 33.68
N ALA A 281 11.43 1.64 33.53
CA ALA A 281 10.61 1.09 34.62
C ALA A 281 10.95 -0.38 34.93
N GLY A 282 11.89 -1.00 34.20
CA GLY A 282 12.28 -2.40 34.37
C GLY A 282 11.35 -3.40 33.67
N ASP A 283 10.46 -2.92 32.80
CA ASP A 283 9.58 -3.75 31.99
C ASP A 283 10.26 -4.08 30.65
N PHE A 284 10.58 -5.36 30.45
CA PHE A 284 11.21 -5.87 29.22
C PHE A 284 10.24 -6.66 28.33
N GLU A 285 8.93 -6.65 28.63
CA GLU A 285 7.92 -7.28 27.78
C GLU A 285 7.70 -6.43 26.52
N ASP A 286 7.53 -7.09 25.38
CA ASP A 286 7.17 -6.43 24.13
C ASP A 286 5.69 -6.01 24.17
N GLY A 287 5.39 -4.77 23.78
CA GLY A 287 4.03 -4.26 23.84
C GLY A 287 3.91 -2.80 23.43
N TYR A 288 2.80 -2.19 23.82
CA TYR A 288 2.57 -0.76 23.66
C TYR A 288 2.68 -0.04 24.99
N VAL A 289 3.52 1.00 25.03
CA VAL A 289 3.51 1.95 26.14
C VAL A 289 2.39 2.93 25.90
N LEU A 290 1.53 3.13 26.90
CA LEU A 290 0.36 4.00 26.84
C LEU A 290 0.57 5.19 27.78
N ASN A 291 0.50 6.41 27.23
CA ASN A 291 0.48 7.62 28.04
C ASN A 291 -0.80 7.63 28.89
N SER A 292 -0.67 7.94 30.17
CA SER A 292 -1.79 8.03 31.10
C SER A 292 -2.62 9.30 30.90
N THR A 293 -2.06 10.30 30.21
CA THR A 293 -2.73 11.58 29.93
C THR A 293 -3.49 11.54 28.59
N TRP A 294 -4.75 11.96 28.64
CA TRP A 294 -5.57 12.22 27.47
C TRP A 294 -5.24 13.60 26.91
N ASN A 295 -5.03 13.71 25.59
CA ASN A 295 -4.89 14.99 24.92
C ASN A 295 -6.30 15.51 24.53
N GLU A 296 -6.79 16.54 25.21
CA GLU A 296 -8.15 17.09 25.02
C GLU A 296 -8.34 17.78 23.66
N ASP A 297 -7.30 18.44 23.13
CA ASP A 297 -7.39 19.19 21.88
C ASP A 297 -7.54 18.26 20.67
N THR A 298 -6.86 17.12 20.73
CA THR A 298 -6.78 16.17 19.60
C THR A 298 -7.51 14.86 19.86
N GLU A 299 -8.11 14.70 21.04
CA GLU A 299 -8.87 13.52 21.46
C GLU A 299 -8.09 12.20 21.27
N ILE A 300 -6.88 12.11 21.82
CA ILE A 300 -6.06 10.89 21.72
C ILE A 300 -5.30 10.57 22.99
N TYR A 301 -5.18 9.27 23.30
CA TYR A 301 -4.13 8.75 24.16
C TYR A 301 -2.89 8.44 23.33
N VAL A 302 -1.78 9.11 23.65
CA VAL A 302 -0.51 8.80 22.99
C VAL A 302 -0.05 7.40 23.39
N SER A 303 0.22 6.56 22.40
CA SER A 303 0.80 5.24 22.61
C SER A 303 1.81 4.94 21.53
N TYR A 304 2.81 4.12 21.84
CA TYR A 304 3.89 3.78 20.93
C TYR A 304 4.42 2.37 21.19
N PRO A 305 4.93 1.69 20.14
CA PRO A 305 5.43 0.33 20.28
C PRO A 305 6.79 0.31 21.01
N LYS A 306 6.97 -0.69 21.85
CA LYS A 306 8.22 -1.04 22.51
C LYS A 306 8.49 -2.52 22.26
N PHE A 307 9.65 -2.87 21.72
CA PHE A 307 9.94 -4.25 21.35
C PHE A 307 11.44 -4.54 21.21
N ARG A 308 11.80 -5.81 21.35
CA ARG A 308 13.14 -6.30 21.06
C ARG A 308 13.25 -6.91 19.67
N THR A 309 14.23 -6.49 18.88
CA THR A 309 14.47 -7.03 17.54
C THR A 309 15.12 -8.43 17.59
N PRO A 310 15.09 -9.22 16.50
CA PRO A 310 15.80 -10.50 16.42
C PRO A 310 17.31 -10.41 16.64
N TYR A 311 17.91 -9.25 16.40
CA TYR A 311 19.34 -8.99 16.64
C TYR A 311 19.62 -8.54 18.08
N GLY A 312 18.58 -8.45 18.92
CA GLY A 312 18.68 -8.21 20.35
C GLY A 312 18.59 -6.74 20.75
N THR A 313 18.38 -5.82 19.81
CA THR A 313 18.21 -4.39 20.04
C THR A 313 16.88 -4.10 20.73
N TYR A 314 16.91 -3.34 21.81
CA TYR A 314 15.71 -2.90 22.54
C TYR A 314 15.25 -1.54 22.01
N ILE A 315 14.09 -1.49 21.37
CA ILE A 315 13.55 -0.28 20.76
C ILE A 315 12.35 0.20 21.56
N SER A 316 12.44 1.39 22.16
CA SER A 316 11.30 2.20 22.54
C SER A 316 11.07 3.23 21.44
N PHE A 317 9.93 3.16 20.74
CA PHE A 317 9.71 4.03 19.58
C PHE A 317 9.79 5.52 19.94
N LYS A 318 9.33 5.90 21.15
CA LYS A 318 9.48 7.26 21.68
C LYS A 318 10.91 7.53 22.14
N ASN A 319 11.43 6.74 23.07
CA ASN A 319 12.64 7.09 23.83
C ASN A 319 13.95 6.70 23.14
N GLY A 320 13.92 5.84 22.12
CA GLY A 320 15.09 5.41 21.35
C GLY A 320 15.58 4.01 21.72
N ILE A 321 16.90 3.81 21.63
CA ILE A 321 17.52 2.51 21.86
C ILE A 321 17.89 2.36 23.33
N TRP A 322 17.42 1.31 23.99
CA TRP A 322 17.71 1.07 25.39
C TRP A 322 19.03 0.31 25.59
N ASP A 323 19.86 0.79 26.51
CA ASP A 323 21.02 0.11 27.06
C ASP A 323 20.93 0.02 28.59
N ASN A 324 21.23 -1.15 29.15
CA ASN A 324 21.10 -1.40 30.59
C ASN A 324 22.11 -0.61 31.46
N VAL A 325 23.15 -0.05 30.86
CA VAL A 325 24.20 0.72 31.54
C VAL A 325 23.98 2.21 31.34
N THR A 326 23.70 2.65 30.12
CA THR A 326 23.61 4.07 29.76
C THR A 326 22.18 4.61 29.68
N GLY A 327 21.16 3.75 29.73
CA GLY A 327 19.77 4.13 29.54
C GLY A 327 19.43 4.33 28.07
N PHE A 328 18.48 5.24 27.77
CA PHE A 328 18.03 5.51 26.41
C PHE A 328 19.04 6.34 25.61
N ASP A 329 19.37 5.85 24.41
CA ASP A 329 19.99 6.60 23.34
C ASP A 329 18.91 7.00 22.32
N SER A 330 18.38 8.21 22.49
CA SER A 330 17.33 8.76 21.61
C SER A 330 17.85 9.05 20.20
N GLU A 331 19.10 9.46 20.05
CA GLU A 331 19.64 9.91 18.78
C GLU A 331 19.88 8.76 17.82
N ARG A 332 20.19 7.56 18.35
CA ARG A 332 20.50 6.37 17.54
C ARG A 332 19.29 5.76 16.83
N LEU A 333 18.05 6.06 17.23
CA LEU A 333 16.85 5.57 16.55
C LEU A 333 16.39 6.56 15.47
N LYS A 334 16.52 6.18 14.20
CA LYS A 334 16.07 6.97 13.04
C LYS A 334 14.80 6.36 12.46
N VAL A 335 13.70 7.11 12.41
CA VAL A 335 12.44 6.65 11.80
C VAL A 335 12.30 7.24 10.41
N VAL A 336 12.22 6.40 9.39
CA VAL A 336 11.88 6.80 8.02
C VAL A 336 10.44 6.34 7.73
N ASN A 337 9.57 7.30 7.43
CA ASN A 337 8.17 7.05 7.16
C ASN A 337 7.96 6.83 5.66
N MET A 338 7.45 5.65 5.27
CA MET A 338 7.33 5.23 3.87
C MET A 338 5.87 4.94 3.46
N PRO A 339 4.98 5.95 3.44
CA PRO A 339 3.59 5.77 3.02
C PRO A 339 3.44 5.53 1.52
N VAL A 340 2.33 4.91 1.12
CA VAL A 340 1.82 4.92 -0.26
C VAL A 340 0.74 6.00 -0.43
N LEU A 341 0.81 6.75 -1.53
CA LEU A 341 -0.15 7.79 -1.88
C LEU A 341 -1.43 7.20 -2.45
N LYS A 342 -2.55 7.46 -1.77
CA LYS A 342 -3.87 6.96 -2.20
C LYS A 342 -5.00 7.80 -1.67
N SER A 343 -6.14 7.76 -2.34
CA SER A 343 -7.40 8.26 -1.79
C SER A 343 -7.80 7.50 -0.52
N HIS A 344 -8.66 8.11 0.29
CA HIS A 344 -9.18 7.49 1.51
C HIS A 344 -10.61 7.96 1.80
N GLN A 345 -11.56 7.03 1.88
CA GLN A 345 -12.98 7.29 2.09
C GLN A 345 -13.36 8.07 3.38
N ILE A 346 -12.45 8.19 4.34
CA ILE A 346 -12.65 8.94 5.61
C ILE A 346 -11.81 10.22 5.68
N TYR A 347 -10.61 10.28 5.08
CA TYR A 347 -9.65 11.37 5.30
C TYR A 347 -9.25 12.07 4.00
N GLY A 348 -9.84 11.68 2.87
CA GLY A 348 -9.47 12.18 1.56
C GLY A 348 -8.25 11.49 0.99
N VAL A 349 -7.13 11.59 1.70
CA VAL A 349 -5.82 11.11 1.26
C VAL A 349 -5.17 10.30 2.37
N THR A 350 -4.50 9.22 1.96
CA THR A 350 -3.44 8.59 2.72
C THR A 350 -2.11 9.07 2.16
N GLY A 351 -1.31 9.66 3.04
CA GLY A 351 0.07 10.05 2.82
C GLY A 351 0.82 9.96 4.15
N CYS A 352 1.88 10.72 4.31
CA CYS A 352 2.79 10.78 5.45
C CYS A 352 2.08 10.98 6.79
N ILE A 353 1.15 11.95 6.88
CA ILE A 353 0.44 12.27 8.13
C ILE A 353 -0.44 11.08 8.53
N LYS A 354 -1.32 10.66 7.60
CA LYS A 354 -2.29 9.59 7.86
C LYS A 354 -1.60 8.25 8.12
N HIS A 355 -0.43 8.02 7.55
CA HIS A 355 0.33 6.80 7.73
C HIS A 355 0.84 6.61 9.16
N TYR A 356 1.06 7.72 9.88
CA TYR A 356 1.41 7.69 11.30
C TYR A 356 0.33 7.02 12.18
N MET A 357 -0.89 6.83 11.67
CA MET A 357 -1.95 6.02 12.29
C MET A 357 -1.54 4.56 12.53
N GLY A 358 -0.53 4.05 11.81
CA GLY A 358 0.05 2.74 12.11
C GLY A 358 1.09 2.77 13.24
N VAL A 359 1.23 3.86 13.99
CA VAL A 359 2.08 3.94 15.20
C VAL A 359 1.30 3.55 16.45
N PRO A 360 0.17 4.18 16.82
CA PRO A 360 -0.49 3.94 18.11
C PRO A 360 -1.03 2.52 18.24
N LYS A 361 -1.30 2.10 19.48
CA LYS A 361 -1.80 0.76 19.83
C LYS A 361 -3.07 0.42 19.04
N GLY A 362 -3.98 1.39 18.90
CA GLY A 362 -5.34 1.18 18.39
C GLY A 362 -6.23 0.51 19.43
N HIS A 363 -7.50 0.92 19.53
CA HIS A 363 -8.47 0.41 20.52
C HIS A 363 -7.92 0.45 21.96
N VAL A 364 -7.81 1.65 22.51
CA VAL A 364 -7.45 1.87 23.92
C VAL A 364 -8.73 1.82 24.76
N GLU A 365 -8.76 1.04 25.84
CA GLU A 365 -10.00 0.79 26.65
C GLU A 365 -10.68 2.05 27.23
N PRO A 366 -10.00 3.17 27.55
CA PRO A 366 -10.68 4.44 27.81
C PRO A 366 -11.15 5.22 26.57
N SER A 367 -10.72 4.86 25.35
CA SER A 367 -11.13 5.53 24.10
C SER A 367 -12.46 4.98 23.54
N VAL A 368 -13.53 5.26 24.28
CA VAL A 368 -14.94 5.56 23.93
C VAL A 368 -15.74 4.85 22.80
N HIS A 369 -15.24 3.90 22.00
CA HIS A 369 -16.14 3.12 21.12
C HIS A 369 -15.68 1.67 20.86
N PRO A 370 -16.51 0.64 21.16
CA PRO A 370 -16.12 -0.77 21.07
C PRO A 370 -15.97 -1.30 19.63
N GLU A 371 -16.37 -0.54 18.62
CA GLU A 371 -16.38 -0.99 17.22
C GLU A 371 -15.33 -0.32 16.31
N TRP A 372 -14.68 0.77 16.75
CA TRP A 372 -13.73 1.53 15.93
C TRP A 372 -12.55 2.04 16.78
N PRO A 373 -11.29 1.92 16.32
CA PRO A 373 -10.17 2.51 17.01
C PRO A 373 -10.35 4.03 17.04
N HIS A 374 -10.50 4.62 18.23
CA HIS A 374 -10.80 6.05 18.41
C HIS A 374 -9.76 6.97 17.76
N GLU A 375 -8.52 6.51 17.58
CA GLU A 375 -7.46 7.25 16.91
C GLU A 375 -7.87 7.65 15.47
N HIS A 376 -8.76 6.89 14.82
CA HIS A 376 -9.34 7.28 13.54
C HIS A 376 -10.09 8.62 13.63
N LEU A 377 -10.73 8.91 14.74
CA LEU A 377 -11.48 10.15 14.93
C LEU A 377 -10.55 11.35 15.19
N SER A 378 -9.38 11.11 15.81
CA SER A 378 -8.42 12.17 16.15
C SER A 378 -7.67 12.77 14.96
N ILE A 379 -7.63 12.09 13.81
CA ILE A 379 -6.87 12.58 12.63
C ILE A 379 -7.34 13.97 12.21
N ALA A 380 -8.65 14.20 12.12
CA ALA A 380 -9.21 15.49 11.72
C ALA A 380 -8.98 16.59 12.78
N LEU A 381 -8.64 16.21 14.00
CA LEU A 381 -8.32 17.11 15.10
C LEU A 381 -6.81 17.35 15.25
N GLY A 382 -5.97 16.72 14.41
CA GLY A 382 -4.52 16.85 14.49
C GLY A 382 -3.82 15.80 15.35
N GLY A 383 -4.51 14.73 15.78
CA GLY A 383 -3.96 13.70 16.65
C GLY A 383 -2.73 12.97 16.10
N MET A 384 -2.54 12.93 14.78
CA MET A 384 -1.29 12.40 14.20
C MET A 384 -0.11 13.32 14.46
N GLY A 385 -0.34 14.64 14.44
CA GLY A 385 0.66 15.63 14.84
C GLY A 385 1.00 15.51 16.32
N THR A 386 0.00 15.35 17.19
CA THR A 386 0.22 15.05 18.62
C THR A 386 1.06 13.81 18.82
N LEU A 387 0.72 12.70 18.14
CA LEU A 387 1.51 11.48 18.22
C LEU A 387 2.95 11.70 17.75
N MET A 388 3.18 12.35 16.61
CA MET A 388 4.54 12.66 16.14
C MET A 388 5.32 13.50 17.15
N ALA A 389 4.70 14.54 17.71
CA ALA A 389 5.32 15.46 18.66
C ALA A 389 5.62 14.82 20.02
N GLU A 390 4.74 13.93 20.51
CA GLU A 390 4.86 13.31 21.83
C GLU A 390 5.56 11.93 21.80
N THR A 391 5.86 11.41 20.60
CA THR A 391 6.61 10.15 20.43
C THR A 391 7.92 10.40 19.68
N ARG A 392 7.94 10.24 18.36
CA ARG A 392 9.13 10.42 17.54
C ARG A 392 8.77 10.90 16.14
N PHE A 393 9.16 12.13 15.84
CA PHE A 393 9.00 12.68 14.50
C PHE A 393 9.90 11.92 13.50
N PRO A 394 9.39 11.49 12.32
CA PRO A 394 10.23 10.85 11.31
C PRO A 394 11.36 11.77 10.86
N VAL A 395 12.58 11.24 10.78
CA VAL A 395 13.72 12.01 10.27
C VAL A 395 13.63 12.21 8.76
N LEU A 396 12.82 11.40 8.07
CA LEU A 396 12.55 11.52 6.64
C LEU A 396 11.20 10.89 6.32
N ASN A 397 10.45 11.53 5.43
CA ASN A 397 9.28 10.93 4.80
C ASN A 397 9.61 10.64 3.33
N ILE A 398 9.38 9.41 2.87
CA ILE A 398 9.55 8.98 1.48
C ILE A 398 8.21 8.46 0.99
N LEU A 399 7.54 9.25 0.16
CA LEU A 399 6.22 8.92 -0.38
C LEU A 399 6.36 8.05 -1.63
N ASP A 400 5.80 6.84 -1.55
CA ASP A 400 5.55 5.98 -2.69
C ASP A 400 4.33 6.50 -3.46
N ALA A 401 4.59 7.12 -4.61
CA ALA A 401 3.57 7.55 -5.56
C ALA A 401 3.71 6.83 -6.91
N ILE A 402 4.34 5.65 -6.95
CA ILE A 402 4.61 4.94 -8.20
C ILE A 402 3.29 4.46 -8.80
N TRP A 403 2.48 3.77 -7.98
CA TRP A 403 1.08 3.45 -8.26
C TRP A 403 0.18 4.09 -7.21
N VAL A 404 -0.72 4.95 -7.65
CA VAL A 404 -1.60 5.71 -6.77
C VAL A 404 -3.05 5.27 -6.93
N ASN A 405 -3.80 5.23 -5.83
CA ASN A 405 -5.26 5.13 -5.92
C ASN A 405 -5.86 6.53 -6.11
N ALA A 406 -6.13 6.92 -7.34
CA ALA A 406 -6.72 8.21 -7.66
C ALA A 406 -8.27 8.19 -7.73
N ASN A 407 -8.93 7.17 -7.17
CA ASN A 407 -10.38 7.08 -7.19
C ASN A 407 -10.97 7.88 -6.01
N PRO A 408 -11.73 8.97 -6.26
CA PRO A 408 -12.27 9.82 -5.20
C PRO A 408 -13.44 9.14 -4.47
N ILE A 409 -13.98 9.76 -3.43
CA ILE A 409 -15.02 9.14 -2.59
C ILE A 409 -16.29 8.77 -3.38
N GLU A 410 -16.60 9.50 -4.45
CA GLU A 410 -17.75 9.25 -5.33
C GLU A 410 -17.62 7.97 -6.15
N SER A 411 -16.40 7.43 -6.29
CA SER A 411 -16.18 6.13 -6.93
C SER A 411 -16.77 4.97 -6.10
N SER A 412 -17.10 5.21 -4.83
CA SER A 412 -17.65 4.28 -3.83
C SER A 412 -16.84 3.00 -3.58
N SER A 413 -16.70 2.11 -4.56
CA SER A 413 -16.06 0.79 -4.42
C SER A 413 -14.57 0.81 -4.72
N ALA A 414 -14.07 1.78 -5.47
CA ALA A 414 -12.65 1.87 -5.85
C ALA A 414 -11.83 2.84 -4.98
N CYS A 415 -12.52 3.64 -4.14
CA CYS A 415 -11.86 4.56 -3.22
C CYS A 415 -11.04 3.77 -2.18
N GLY A 416 -9.85 4.28 -1.83
CA GLY A 416 -9.03 3.64 -0.80
C GLY A 416 -9.72 3.60 0.57
N PRO A 417 -9.17 2.81 1.52
CA PRO A 417 -7.72 2.56 1.65
C PRO A 417 -7.15 1.31 0.96
N SER A 418 -7.98 0.31 0.64
CA SER A 418 -7.56 -0.83 -0.18
C SER A 418 -7.39 -0.39 -1.64
N THR A 419 -6.42 -0.94 -2.36
CA THR A 419 -6.21 -0.59 -3.77
C THR A 419 -5.77 -1.82 -4.54
N TYR A 420 -6.69 -2.38 -5.33
CA TYR A 420 -6.35 -3.47 -6.23
C TYR A 420 -5.52 -2.96 -7.41
N THR A 421 -4.79 -3.86 -8.06
CA THR A 421 -3.93 -3.50 -9.20
C THR A 421 -4.67 -2.77 -10.33
N ASP A 422 -5.91 -3.16 -10.63
CA ASP A 422 -6.72 -2.53 -11.69
C ASP A 422 -7.32 -1.17 -11.30
N ASP A 423 -7.37 -0.85 -10.00
CA ASP A 423 -7.87 0.43 -9.50
C ASP A 423 -6.78 1.51 -9.44
N ALA A 424 -5.52 1.10 -9.44
CA ALA A 424 -4.38 2.00 -9.35
C ALA A 424 -4.06 2.68 -10.69
N SER A 425 -3.48 3.87 -10.59
CA SER A 425 -2.95 4.63 -11.73
C SER A 425 -1.44 4.72 -11.61
N PHE A 426 -0.72 4.39 -12.68
CA PHE A 426 0.74 4.40 -12.69
C PHE A 426 1.22 5.82 -12.97
N THR A 427 1.85 6.47 -11.99
CA THR A 427 2.42 7.81 -12.14
C THR A 427 3.94 7.81 -12.18
N ASP A 428 4.56 6.77 -11.61
CA ASP A 428 6.01 6.54 -11.64
C ASP A 428 6.82 7.68 -10.99
N VAL A 429 6.35 8.10 -9.81
CA VAL A 429 6.94 9.19 -9.02
C VAL A 429 7.27 8.69 -7.61
N ILE A 430 8.42 9.11 -7.11
CA ILE A 430 8.75 9.06 -5.68
C ILE A 430 9.00 10.49 -5.18
N GLY A 431 8.65 10.76 -3.92
CA GLY A 431 8.88 12.06 -3.30
C GLY A 431 9.47 11.94 -1.90
N ALA A 432 10.21 12.95 -1.45
CA ALA A 432 10.74 13.01 -0.10
C ALA A 432 10.66 14.41 0.50
N SER A 433 10.53 14.46 1.83
CA SER A 433 10.62 15.69 2.61
C SER A 433 10.86 15.37 4.09
N LEU A 434 11.50 16.31 4.78
CA LEU A 434 11.50 16.34 6.25
C LEU A 434 10.12 16.76 6.80
N ASP A 435 9.29 17.43 6.00
CA ASP A 435 7.96 17.89 6.38
C ASP A 435 6.86 16.98 5.78
N PRO A 436 6.18 16.16 6.59
CA PRO A 436 5.12 15.27 6.12
C PRO A 436 3.89 16.03 5.60
N VAL A 437 3.63 17.25 6.10
CA VAL A 437 2.48 18.07 5.68
C VAL A 437 2.73 18.65 4.30
N ALA A 438 3.92 19.20 4.08
CA ALA A 438 4.29 19.74 2.78
C ALA A 438 4.27 18.66 1.69
N LEU A 439 4.81 17.47 2.00
CA LEU A 439 4.82 16.35 1.05
C LEU A 439 3.41 15.85 0.72
N ASP A 440 2.53 15.70 1.73
CA ASP A 440 1.14 15.27 1.50
C ASP A 440 0.35 16.31 0.69
N TYR A 441 0.50 17.60 1.01
CA TYR A 441 -0.16 18.67 0.27
C TYR A 441 0.30 18.70 -1.19
N TRP A 442 1.63 18.69 -1.42
CA TRP A 442 2.21 18.72 -2.75
C TRP A 442 1.77 17.50 -3.56
N ALA A 443 1.93 16.29 -3.02
CA ALA A 443 1.64 15.06 -3.76
C ALA A 443 0.15 14.94 -4.08
N SER A 444 -0.72 15.37 -3.16
CA SER A 444 -2.15 15.35 -3.42
C SER A 444 -2.54 16.32 -4.55
N LYS A 445 -1.99 17.53 -4.55
CA LYS A 445 -2.29 18.57 -5.54
C LYS A 445 -1.72 18.25 -6.91
N TYR A 446 -0.49 17.78 -6.97
CA TYR A 446 0.27 17.66 -8.23
C TYR A 446 0.35 16.22 -8.76
N ILE A 447 0.00 15.20 -7.99
CA ILE A 447 -0.02 13.80 -8.46
C ILE A 447 -1.43 13.22 -8.38
N LEU A 448 -2.02 13.21 -7.19
CA LEU A 448 -3.28 12.48 -6.95
C LEU A 448 -4.47 13.11 -7.68
N ILE A 449 -4.63 14.43 -7.63
CA ILE A 449 -5.70 15.14 -8.35
C ILE A 449 -5.53 15.01 -9.88
N PRO A 450 -4.36 15.27 -10.49
CA PRO A 450 -4.14 15.01 -11.91
C PRO A 450 -4.43 13.57 -12.33
N ALA A 451 -4.03 12.58 -11.54
CA ALA A 451 -4.37 11.18 -11.79
C ALA A 451 -5.88 10.91 -11.71
N ALA A 452 -6.61 11.61 -10.83
CA ALA A 452 -8.07 11.49 -10.77
C ALA A 452 -8.74 12.11 -12.02
N ILE A 453 -8.21 13.23 -12.51
CA ILE A 453 -8.67 13.90 -13.73
C ILE A 453 -8.44 13.00 -14.95
N ASP A 454 -7.27 12.36 -15.06
CA ASP A 454 -6.95 11.40 -16.13
C ASP A 454 -7.93 10.21 -16.15
N ARG A 455 -8.43 9.81 -14.97
CA ARG A 455 -9.51 8.82 -14.82
C ARG A 455 -10.91 9.37 -15.13
N ASN A 456 -11.04 10.58 -15.66
CA ASN A 456 -12.28 11.28 -15.98
C ASN A 456 -13.17 11.64 -14.78
N TYR A 457 -12.59 11.77 -13.59
CA TYR A 457 -13.35 12.30 -12.45
C TYR A 457 -13.46 13.82 -12.51
N ALA A 458 -14.68 14.32 -12.66
CA ALA A 458 -14.99 15.77 -12.61
C ALA A 458 -15.11 16.30 -11.17
N ARG A 459 -15.20 15.41 -10.18
CA ARG A 459 -15.15 15.72 -8.75
C ARG A 459 -14.08 14.84 -8.13
N TYR A 460 -13.20 15.47 -7.37
CA TYR A 460 -12.08 14.83 -6.70
C TYR A 460 -12.24 15.00 -5.19
N SER A 461 -13.48 14.87 -4.69
CA SER A 461 -13.77 15.26 -3.33
C SER A 461 -13.15 14.30 -2.33
N SER A 462 -12.53 14.90 -1.32
CA SER A 462 -12.09 14.28 -0.09
C SER A 462 -13.06 14.64 1.03
N ARG A 463 -14.31 14.18 0.94
CA ARG A 463 -15.25 14.50 2.03
C ARG A 463 -14.93 13.60 3.22
N SER A 464 -14.42 14.17 4.30
CA SER A 464 -14.43 13.48 5.59
C SER A 464 -15.88 13.28 6.02
N ARG A 465 -16.28 12.02 6.23
CA ARG A 465 -17.62 11.70 6.77
C ARG A 465 -17.80 12.19 8.22
N LEU A 466 -16.73 12.62 8.88
CA LEU A 466 -16.73 13.13 10.26
C LEU A 466 -17.03 14.64 10.34
N CYS A 467 -17.00 15.36 9.21
CA CYS A 467 -17.27 16.80 9.15
C CYS A 467 -18.74 17.10 8.81
N THR A 468 -19.70 16.49 9.51
CA THR A 468 -21.13 16.78 9.30
C THR A 468 -21.67 17.93 10.15
N ASN A 469 -20.89 18.51 11.05
CA ASN A 469 -21.28 19.65 11.88
C ASN A 469 -20.19 20.74 11.89
N GLU A 470 -20.53 21.92 11.35
CA GLU A 470 -19.95 23.28 11.50
C GLU A 470 -18.60 23.48 12.24
N ARG A 471 -17.53 22.75 11.90
CA ARG A 471 -16.14 23.10 12.23
C ARG A 471 -15.25 22.88 11.00
N PRO A 472 -14.55 23.91 10.49
CA PRO A 472 -13.85 23.80 9.23
C PRO A 472 -12.52 23.08 9.42
N LEU A 473 -12.49 21.81 9.05
CA LEU A 473 -11.30 21.22 8.42
C LEU A 473 -11.72 20.61 7.08
N CYS A 474 -12.40 21.43 6.26
CA CYS A 474 -12.27 21.32 4.82
C CYS A 474 -11.00 22.07 4.43
N VAL A 475 -10.33 21.60 3.38
CA VAL A 475 -9.09 22.16 2.80
C VAL A 475 -7.78 21.63 3.43
N ILE A 476 -7.52 20.34 3.23
CA ILE A 476 -6.14 19.89 2.90
C ILE A 476 -6.02 19.63 1.39
N LEU A 477 -7.13 19.52 0.67
CA LEU A 477 -7.18 19.45 -0.79
C LEU A 477 -7.96 20.64 -1.31
N GLY A 478 -7.37 21.35 -2.27
CA GLY A 478 -7.85 22.62 -2.79
C GLY A 478 -9.31 22.60 -3.23
N ASP A 479 -9.90 23.80 -3.18
CA ASP A 479 -11.22 24.13 -3.70
C ASP A 479 -11.55 23.38 -5.00
N GLY A 480 -12.43 22.39 -4.88
CA GLY A 480 -13.24 21.95 -6.02
C GLY A 480 -14.39 22.92 -6.17
N GLY A 481 -14.26 23.93 -7.04
CA GLY A 481 -15.37 24.82 -7.43
C GLY A 481 -16.59 24.01 -7.90
N ILE A 482 -17.84 24.43 -7.65
CA ILE A 482 -18.46 25.67 -8.10
C ILE A 482 -19.41 26.23 -7.02
N ILE A 483 -19.13 27.44 -6.50
CA ILE A 483 -20.16 28.44 -6.17
C ILE A 483 -19.65 29.76 -6.79
N PRO A 484 -20.33 30.33 -7.80
CA PRO A 484 -20.04 31.69 -8.23
C PRO A 484 -20.66 32.65 -7.21
N GLN A 485 -19.88 33.63 -6.76
CA GLN A 485 -20.17 34.70 -5.77
C GLN A 485 -19.58 34.43 -4.38
N LEU A 486 -18.33 34.83 -4.20
CA LEU A 486 -17.78 35.42 -2.97
C LEU A 486 -16.38 35.97 -3.30
N SER A 487 -16.36 36.89 -4.26
CA SER A 487 -15.22 37.79 -4.49
C SER A 487 -15.54 39.10 -3.77
N GLU A 488 -15.34 39.13 -2.46
CA GLU A 488 -15.23 40.32 -1.58
C GLU A 488 -15.45 39.83 -0.15
N GLU A 489 -14.36 39.49 0.56
CA GLU A 489 -14.18 39.46 2.03
C GLU A 489 -13.03 38.51 2.41
N ILE A 490 -11.82 38.83 1.92
CA ILE A 490 -10.57 38.45 2.61
C ILE A 490 -9.83 39.76 2.86
N ASN A 491 -10.37 40.54 3.78
CA ASN A 491 -9.63 41.54 4.53
C ASN A 491 -10.04 41.33 5.98
N GLU A 492 -9.03 41.26 6.85
CA GLU A 492 -9.14 41.21 8.31
C GLU A 492 -9.41 39.81 8.94
N CYS A 493 -8.33 39.07 9.16
CA CYS A 493 -8.18 38.34 10.42
C CYS A 493 -6.91 38.87 11.12
N PRO A 494 -7.04 39.49 12.32
CA PRO A 494 -5.90 40.10 13.00
C PRO A 494 -5.01 39.00 13.60
N ALA A 495 -3.73 39.05 13.24
CA ALA A 495 -2.67 38.35 13.95
C ALA A 495 -2.70 38.78 15.44
N ARG A 496 -2.83 37.82 16.36
CA ARG A 496 -2.50 38.08 17.76
C ARG A 496 -0.99 37.91 17.94
N PRO A 497 -0.28 38.88 18.55
CA PRO A 497 1.16 38.77 18.75
C PRO A 497 1.46 37.78 19.88
N TRP A 498 2.46 36.94 19.62
CA TRP A 498 3.29 36.34 20.65
C TRP A 498 3.85 37.44 21.55
N LEU A 499 3.55 37.39 22.85
CA LEU A 499 4.23 38.23 23.84
C LEU A 499 4.97 37.34 24.84
N SER A 500 6.28 37.49 24.76
CA SER A 500 7.35 37.33 25.74
C SER A 500 6.91 37.41 27.22
N GLY A 501 7.58 36.59 28.04
CA GLY A 501 7.31 36.47 29.48
C GLY A 501 7.64 37.68 30.34
N ASN A 502 7.17 37.65 31.59
CA ASN A 502 7.99 37.71 32.81
C ASN A 502 7.10 37.72 34.07
N ASN A 503 7.61 37.06 35.12
CA ASN A 503 7.48 37.35 36.56
C ASN A 503 6.10 37.20 37.24
N GLY A 504 6.05 36.36 38.30
CA GLY A 504 5.00 36.38 39.34
C GLY A 504 5.11 37.61 40.26
N PRO A 505 4.67 37.57 41.55
CA PRO A 505 3.85 36.59 42.26
C PRO A 505 2.56 37.21 42.87
N GLU A 506 1.60 36.36 43.28
CA GLU A 506 0.85 36.45 44.54
C GLU A 506 0.15 35.11 44.83
#